data_AF-A0A7T1MMV1-F1
#
_entry.id   AF-A0A7T1MMV1-F1
#
_cell.length_a   1.000
_cell.length_b   1.000
_cell.length_c   1.000
_cell.angle_alpha   90.00
_cell.angle_beta   90.00
_cell.angle_gamma   90.00
#
_symmetry.space_group_name_H-M   'P 1'
#
loop_
_entity.id
_entity.type
_entity.pdbx_description
1 polymer ?
#
loop_
_entity_poly.entity_id
_entity_poly.type
_entity_poly.pdbx_seq_one_letter_code
_entity_poly.pdbx_strand_id
1 'polypeptide(L)' 'MRTIVDLPDRERDQLDLLCRQQGMSRAEAIRQALRLWLQQQTPSHAEVFGLWRDRSEGALELQEALRQEWSEH' A
#
# COMPACT_ATOMS: atom_id res chain seq x y z
N MET A 1 -1.67 20.28 1.18
CA MET A 1 -2.48 20.46 -0.05
C MET A 1 -3.96 20.41 0.32
N ARG A 2 -4.83 21.17 -0.37
CA ARG A 2 -6.29 21.14 -0.18
C ARG A 2 -6.94 20.50 -1.39
N THR A 3 -7.87 19.58 -1.14
CA THR A 3 -8.66 18.90 -2.17
C THR A 3 -10.13 19.12 -1.85
N ILE A 4 -10.95 19.35 -2.88
CA ILE A 4 -12.41 19.42 -2.77
C ILE A 4 -12.95 18.12 -3.35
N VAL A 5 -13.86 17.48 -2.63
CA VAL A 5 -14.50 16.22 -3.02
C VAL A 5 -16.00 16.36 -2.81
N ASP A 6 -16.77 15.89 -3.77
CA ASP A 6 -18.22 15.82 -3.65
C ASP A 6 -18.59 14.48 -3.00
N LEU A 7 -19.49 14.55 -2.02
CA LEU A 7 -19.99 13.39 -1.28
C LEU A 7 -21.52 13.40 -1.34
N PRO A 8 -22.17 12.27 -1.62
CA PRO A 8 -23.62 12.14 -1.47
C PRO A 8 -24.06 12.55 -0.06
N ASP A 9 -25.19 13.25 0.06
CA ASP A 9 -25.66 13.79 1.35
C ASP A 9 -25.74 12.72 2.44
N ARG A 10 -26.23 11.53 2.08
CA ARG A 10 -26.34 10.39 3.00
C ARG A 10 -24.98 9.98 3.58
N GLU A 11 -23.94 9.92 2.75
CA GLU A 11 -22.58 9.53 3.17
C GLU A 11 -21.95 10.62 4.04
N ARG A 12 -22.18 11.89 3.68
CA ARG A 12 -21.75 13.05 4.49
C ARG A 12 -22.38 13.02 5.88
N ASP A 13 -23.68 12.75 5.98
CA ASP A 13 -24.39 12.74 7.25
C ASP A 13 -23.93 11.56 8.14
N GLN A 14 -23.65 10.40 7.53
CA GLN A 14 -23.05 9.26 8.23
C GLN A 14 -21.64 9.59 8.75
N LEU A 15 -20.81 10.25 7.94
CA LEU A 15 -19.48 10.70 8.35
C LEU A 15 -19.56 11.68 9.52
N ASP A 16 -20.48 12.65 9.47
CA ASP A 16 -20.68 13.63 10.53
C ASP A 16 -21.08 12.97 11.86
N LEU A 17 -21.95 11.96 11.82
CA LEU A 17 -22.33 11.19 13.01
C LEU A 17 -21.12 10.47 13.63
N LEU A 18 -20.33 9.76 12.82
CA LEU A 18 -19.14 9.05 13.28
C LEU A 18 -18.09 10.00 13.84
N CYS A 19 -17.87 11.14 13.17
CA CYS A 19 -16.93 12.16 13.64
C CYS A 19 -17.31 12.71 15.01
N ARG A 20 -18.62 12.95 15.26
CA ARG A 20 -19.11 13.40 16.57
C ARG A 20 -18.92 12.35 17.65
N GLN A 21 -19.24 11.09 17.35
CA GLN A 21 -19.08 9.98 18.30
C GLN A 21 -17.63 9.76 18.70
N GLN A 22 -16.69 9.94 17.77
CA GLN A 22 -15.26 9.72 18.00
C GLN A 22 -14.49 10.99 18.41
N GLY A 23 -15.17 12.15 18.49
CA GLY A 23 -14.52 13.42 18.82
C GLY A 23 -13.46 13.85 17.80
N MET A 24 -13.64 13.53 16.51
CA MET A 24 -12.66 13.79 15.46
C MET A 24 -13.20 14.75 14.39
N SER A 25 -12.29 15.45 13.71
CA SER A 25 -12.67 16.28 12.56
C SER A 25 -12.95 15.44 11.32
N ARG A 26 -13.90 15.88 10.47
CA ARG A 26 -14.15 15.30 9.14
C ARG A 26 -12.88 15.12 8.32
N ALA A 27 -12.01 16.13 8.32
CA ALA A 27 -10.77 16.10 7.56
C ALA A 27 -9.83 14.99 8.03
N GLU A 28 -9.78 14.71 9.34
CA GLU A 28 -8.97 13.60 9.86
C GLU A 28 -9.60 12.24 9.52
N ALA A 29 -10.92 12.12 9.63
CA ALA A 29 -11.63 10.90 9.24
C ALA A 29 -11.37 10.53 7.76
N ILE A 30 -11.45 11.51 6.85
CA ILE A 30 -11.14 11.30 5.43
C ILE A 30 -9.66 10.93 5.23
N ARG A 31 -8.73 11.56 5.95
CA ARG A 31 -7.30 11.19 5.88
C ARG A 31 -7.06 9.76 6.35
N GLN A 32 -7.71 9.33 7.43
CA GLN A 32 -7.60 7.95 7.93
C GLN A 32 -8.19 6.95 6.94
N ALA A 33 -9.38 7.23 6.40
CA ALA A 33 -10.01 6.40 5.36
C ALA A 33 -9.10 6.27 4.13
N LEU A 34 -8.50 7.37 3.67
CA LEU A 34 -7.56 7.35 2.55
C LEU A 34 -6.31 6.51 2.84
N ARG A 35 -5.71 6.64 4.04
CA ARG A 35 -4.56 5.83 4.45
C ARG A 35 -4.90 4.34 4.46
N LEU A 36 -6.05 3.97 5.03
CA LEU A 36 -6.51 2.59 5.09
C LEU A 36 -6.76 2.02 3.69
N TRP A 37 -7.41 2.80 2.82
CA TRP A 37 -7.64 2.39 1.43
C TRP A 37 -6.31 2.17 0.68
N LEU A 38 -5.35 3.10 0.79
CA LEU A 38 -4.03 2.95 0.16
C LEU A 38 -3.26 1.74 0.68
N GLN A 39 -3.34 1.44 1.99
CA GLN A 39 -2.75 0.24 2.57
C GLN A 39 -3.34 -1.04 1.97
N GLN A 40 -4.65 -1.08 1.71
CA GLN A 40 -5.30 -2.23 1.08
C GLN A 40 -4.91 -2.39 -0.40
N GLN A 41 -4.58 -1.30 -1.10
CA GLN A 41 -4.13 -1.35 -2.50
C GLN A 41 -2.64 -1.66 -2.63
N THR A 42 -1.87 -1.59 -1.54
CA THR A 42 -0.45 -1.92 -1.58
C THR A 42 -0.31 -3.43 -1.44
N PRO A 43 0.26 -4.15 -2.44
CA PRO A 43 0.47 -5.58 -2.33
C PRO A 43 1.24 -5.86 -1.05
N SER A 44 0.69 -6.76 -0.23
CA SER A 44 1.33 -7.18 1.01
C SER A 44 2.72 -7.72 0.67
N HIS A 45 3.77 -7.12 1.23
CA HIS A 45 5.13 -7.65 1.08
C HIS A 45 5.24 -9.11 1.56
N ALA A 46 4.26 -9.62 2.33
CA ALA A 46 4.18 -11.01 2.71
C ALA A 46 4.02 -11.96 1.49
N GLU A 47 3.41 -11.51 0.39
CA GLU A 47 3.36 -12.28 -0.87
C GLU A 47 4.70 -12.32 -1.59
N VAL A 48 5.64 -11.45 -1.23
CA VAL A 48 6.98 -11.37 -1.82
C VAL A 48 7.95 -12.30 -1.08
N PHE A 49 7.60 -12.74 0.13
CA PHE A 49 8.40 -13.68 0.90
C PHE A 49 8.25 -15.08 0.31
N GLY A 50 9.28 -15.56 -0.40
CA GLY A 50 9.24 -16.83 -1.12
C GLY A 50 8.87 -16.71 -2.59
N LEU A 51 8.83 -15.49 -3.16
CA LEU A 51 8.70 -15.26 -4.61
C LEU A 51 9.78 -16.00 -5.44
N TRP A 52 10.89 -16.35 -4.79
CA TRP A 52 12.03 -17.08 -5.35
C TRP A 52 11.93 -18.59 -5.19
N ARG A 53 10.94 -19.12 -4.45
CA ARG A 53 10.80 -20.55 -4.16
C ARG A 53 10.58 -21.39 -5.42
N ASP A 54 9.78 -20.88 -6.35
CA ASP A 54 9.37 -21.62 -7.56
C ASP A 54 10.26 -21.32 -8.77
N ARG A 55 11.37 -20.57 -8.58
CA ARG A 55 12.37 -20.40 -9.64
C ARG A 55 13.22 -21.66 -9.73
N SER A 56 13.44 -22.12 -10.95
CA SER A 56 14.24 -23.31 -11.25
C SER A 56 15.74 -23.12 -11.06
N GLU A 57 16.22 -21.88 -11.10
CA GLU A 57 17.64 -21.54 -10.98
C GLU A 57 18.07 -21.48 -9.52
N GLY A 58 19.21 -22.12 -9.22
CA GLY A 58 19.80 -22.05 -7.89
C GLY A 58 20.26 -20.63 -7.56
N ALA A 59 20.08 -20.21 -6.31
CA ALA A 59 20.50 -18.87 -5.87
C ALA A 59 22.00 -18.59 -6.11
N LEU A 60 22.83 -19.63 -6.05
CA LEU A 60 24.26 -19.54 -6.33
C LEU A 60 24.56 -19.39 -7.82
N GLU A 61 23.87 -20.15 -8.68
CA GLU A 61 24.02 -20.09 -10.14
C GLU A 61 23.62 -18.70 -10.67
N LEU A 62 22.54 -18.14 -10.15
CA LEU A 62 22.12 -16.78 -10.48
C LEU A 62 23.14 -15.74 -10.00
N GLN A 63 23.67 -15.87 -8.78
CA GLN A 63 24.69 -14.96 -8.27
C GLN A 63 25.97 -15.01 -9.14
N GLU A 64 26.38 -16.21 -9.55
CA GLU A 64 27.53 -16.41 -10.42
C GLU A 64 27.32 -15.80 -11.80
N ALA A 65 26.16 -16.03 -12.42
CA ALA A 65 25.80 -15.41 -13.70
C ALA A 65 25.83 -13.87 -13.64
N LEU A 66 25.26 -13.27 -12.58
CA LEU A 66 25.27 -11.82 -12.39
C LEU A 66 26.68 -11.25 -12.16
N ARG A 67 27.59 -12.02 -11.54
CA ARG A 67 28.98 -11.58 -11.29
C ARG A 67 29.91 -11.79 -12.49
N GLN A 68 29.55 -12.64 -13.45
CA GLN A 68 30.35 -12.82 -14.66
C GLN A 68 30.47 -11.51 -15.44
N GLU A 69 29.44 -10.65 -15.41
CA GLU A 69 29.46 -9.32 -16.03
C GLU A 69 30.55 -8.39 -15.46
N TRP A 70 31.05 -8.65 -14.25
CA TRP A 70 32.11 -7.86 -13.61
C TRP A 70 33.51 -8.45 -13.79
N SER A 71 33.59 -9.63 -14.41
CA SER A 71 34.84 -10.38 -14.61
C SER A 71 35.47 -10.12 -15.99
N GLU A 72 34.76 -9.42 -16.89
CA GLU A 72 35.22 -9.07 -18.24
C GLU A 72 35.92 -7.69 -18.33
N HIS A 73 36.32 -7.10 -17.20
CA HIS A 73 37.15 -5.89 -17.12
C HIS A 73 38.41 -6.14 -16.27
#